data_AF-A0A455UHW3-F1
#
_entry.id   AF-A0A455UHW3-F1
#
_cell.length_a   1.000
_cell.length_b   1.000
_cell.length_c   1.000
_cell.angle_alpha   90.00
_cell.angle_beta   90.00
_cell.angle_gamma   90.00
#
_symmetry.space_group_name_H-M   'P 1'
#
loop_
_entity.id
_entity.type
_entity.pdbx_description
1 polymer ?
#
loop_
_entity_poly.entity_id
_entity_poly.type
_entity_poly.pdbx_seq_one_letter_code
_entity_poly.pdbx_strand_id
1 'polypeptide(L)' 'MIYANPGDTGSVVSFEKRYGNYIGGEFVAPVKGQYFDNISPVNGHVFCEIPRSLG' A
#
# COMPACT_ATOMS: atom_id res chain seq x y z
N MET A 1 -10.91 21.04 -6.24
CA MET A 1 -10.11 20.25 -7.20
C MET A 1 -10.47 18.79 -7.02
N ILE A 2 -10.76 18.07 -8.10
CA ILE A 2 -11.00 16.61 -8.06
C ILE A 2 -9.73 15.96 -8.60
N TYR A 3 -9.13 15.06 -7.82
CA TYR A 3 -7.97 14.26 -8.25
C TYR A 3 -8.46 12.89 -8.71
N ALA A 4 -7.84 12.33 -9.74
CA ALA A 4 -8.04 10.93 -10.10
C ALA A 4 -7.55 10.01 -8.96
N ASN A 5 -8.16 8.83 -8.81
CA ASN A 5 -7.71 7.90 -7.78
C ASN A 5 -6.30 7.40 -8.10
N PRO A 6 -5.52 7.03 -7.08
CA PRO A 6 -4.20 6.45 -7.29
C PRO A 6 -4.24 5.24 -8.24
N GLY A 7 -3.35 5.21 -9.24
CA GLY A 7 -3.31 4.16 -10.26
C GLY A 7 -4.25 4.36 -11.46
N ASP A 8 -5.21 5.30 -11.40
CA ASP A 8 -6.08 5.63 -12.52
C ASP A 8 -5.38 6.56 -13.53
N THR A 9 -5.90 6.59 -14.76
CA THR A 9 -5.45 7.55 -15.78
C THR A 9 -5.62 8.98 -15.30
N GLY A 10 -4.54 9.78 -15.38
CA GLY A 10 -4.52 11.16 -14.90
C GLY A 10 -4.20 11.31 -13.41
N SER A 11 -3.95 10.21 -12.69
CA SER A 11 -3.40 10.28 -11.33
C SER A 11 -1.98 10.82 -11.34
N VAL A 12 -1.70 11.71 -10.38
CA VAL A 12 -0.35 12.22 -10.11
C VAL A 12 0.44 11.32 -9.15
N VAL A 13 -0.20 10.26 -8.64
CA VAL A 13 0.41 9.29 -7.72
C VAL A 13 0.13 7.87 -8.17
N SER A 14 1.13 7.00 -7.98
CA SER A 14 1.02 5.56 -8.17
C SER A 14 1.54 4.87 -6.92
N PHE A 15 0.88 3.78 -6.53
CA PHE A 15 1.32 2.91 -5.44
C PHE A 15 1.83 1.59 -6.01
N GLU A 16 2.85 1.03 -5.37
CA GLU A 16 3.23 -0.36 -5.57
C GLU A 16 2.14 -1.27 -5.04
N LYS A 17 1.98 -2.44 -5.67
CA LYS A 17 0.97 -3.43 -5.23
C LYS A 17 1.18 -3.87 -3.78
N ARG A 18 2.43 -3.92 -3.33
CA ARG A 18 2.81 -4.37 -1.98
C ARG A 18 4.03 -3.62 -1.49
N TYR A 19 3.99 -3.22 -0.22
CA TYR A 19 5.12 -2.63 0.48
C TYR A 19 5.62 -3.53 1.61
N GLY A 20 6.92 -3.47 1.91
CA GLY A 20 7.51 -4.04 3.11
C GLY A 20 7.49 -3.07 4.31
N ASN A 21 8.05 -3.49 5.43
CA ASN A 21 8.43 -2.58 6.51
C ASN A 21 9.62 -1.75 6.03
N TYR A 22 9.63 -0.45 6.32
CA TYR A 22 10.76 0.41 5.95
C TYR A 22 11.82 0.39 7.07
N ILE A 23 12.92 -0.34 6.86
CA ILE A 23 13.97 -0.58 7.86
C ILE A 23 15.33 -0.36 7.20
N GLY A 24 16.17 0.50 7.79
CA GLY A 24 17.53 0.73 7.29
C GLY A 24 17.60 1.39 5.90
N GLY A 25 16.53 2.05 5.45
CA GLY A 25 16.45 2.67 4.13
C GLY A 25 15.83 1.79 3.04
N GLU A 26 15.45 0.55 3.38
CA GLU A 26 14.91 -0.42 2.43
C GLU A 26 13.53 -0.94 2.85
N PHE A 27 12.75 -1.42 1.88
CA PHE A 27 11.51 -2.14 2.15
C PHE A 27 11.80 -3.63 2.37
N VAL A 28 11.57 -4.09 3.59
CA VAL A 28 11.86 -5.46 4.04
C VAL A 28 10.56 -6.21 4.33
N ALA A 29 10.43 -7.45 3.86
CA ALA A 29 9.27 -8.29 4.15
C ALA A 29 9.07 -8.49 5.68
N PRO A 30 7.83 -8.61 6.17
CA PRO A 30 7.58 -8.94 7.57
C PRO A 30 8.05 -10.36 7.88
N VAL A 31 8.55 -10.57 9.09
CA VAL A 31 9.17 -11.84 9.52
C VAL A 31 8.24 -13.05 9.31
N LYS A 32 6.93 -12.89 9.57
CA LYS A 32 5.92 -13.96 9.37
C LYS A 32 5.38 -14.04 7.93
N GLY A 33 5.86 -13.21 7.01
CA GLY A 33 5.39 -13.15 5.63
C GLY A 33 3.93 -12.69 5.45
N GLN A 34 3.29 -12.17 6.51
CA GLN A 34 1.89 -11.78 6.51
C GLN A 34 1.70 -10.34 6.05
N TYR A 35 0.68 -10.13 5.21
CA TYR A 35 0.27 -8.81 4.70
C TYR A 35 -1.24 -8.66 4.87
N PHE A 36 -1.74 -7.44 4.72
CA PHE A 36 -3.18 -7.18 4.63
C PHE A 36 -3.48 -6.08 3.62
N ASP A 37 -4.70 -6.11 3.11
CA ASP A 37 -5.21 -5.12 2.16
C ASP A 37 -5.34 -3.75 2.82
N ASN A 38 -4.74 -2.74 2.19
CA ASN A 38 -4.97 -1.34 2.52
C ASN A 38 -6.17 -0.85 1.72
N ILE A 39 -7.31 -0.80 2.41
CA ILE A 39 -8.60 -0.44 1.82
C ILE A 39 -8.78 1.07 1.92
N SER A 40 -9.07 1.72 0.80
CA SER A 40 -9.37 3.16 0.77
C SER A 40 -10.67 3.45 1.54
N PRO A 41 -10.67 4.38 2.51
CA PRO A 41 -11.90 4.77 3.20
C PRO A 41 -12.86 5.58 2.31
N VAL A 42 -12.41 6.04 1.14
CA VAL A 42 -13.21 6.87 0.22
C VAL A 42 -14.15 6.03 -0.63
N ASN A 43 -13.70 4.86 -1.10
CA ASN A 43 -14.44 4.02 -2.04
C ASN A 43 -14.47 2.53 -1.67
N GLY A 44 -13.80 2.11 -0.60
CA GLY A 44 -13.78 0.72 -0.15
C GLY A 44 -12.94 -0.22 -1.03
N HIS A 45 -12.19 0.30 -2.00
CA HIS A 45 -11.34 -0.52 -2.86
C HIS A 45 -9.93 -0.68 -2.28
N VAL A 46 -9.33 -1.84 -2.51
CA VAL A 46 -7.92 -2.12 -2.19
C VAL A 46 -7.04 -1.37 -3.18
N PHE A 47 -6.03 -0.65 -2.67
CA PHE A 47 -5.06 0.06 -3.53
C PHE A 47 -3.62 -0.42 -3.34
N CYS A 48 -3.28 -1.04 -2.20
CA CYS A 48 -2.03 -1.76 -2.00
C CYS A 48 -2.13 -2.74 -0.82
N GLU A 49 -1.12 -3.59 -0.65
CA GLU A 49 -0.92 -4.42 0.54
C GLU A 49 0.21 -3.87 1.43
N ILE A 50 0.05 -3.98 2.74
CA ILE A 50 1.02 -3.53 3.75
C ILE A 50 1.34 -4.64 4.77
N PRO A 51 2.54 -4.63 5.40
CA PRO A 51 2.99 -5.73 6.25
C PRO A 51 2.15 -5.83 7.53
N ARG A 52 1.78 -7.06 7.91
CA ARG A 52 1.15 -7.37 9.20
C ARG A 52 2.21 -7.82 10.21
N SER A 53 2.96 -6.86 10.71
CA SER A 53 4.02 -7.10 11.71
C SER A 53 3.43 -7.16 13.11
N LEU A 54 2.95 -8.34 13.55
CA LEU A 54 2.64 -8.61 14.96
C LEU A 54 3.52 -9.77 15.46
N GLY A 55 4.07 -9.59 16.67
CA GLY A 55 4.94 -10.55 17.37
C GLY A 55 4.33 -11.92 17.51
#